data_AF-A0A1U8F1H7-F1
#
_entry.id   AF-A0A1U8F1H7-F1
#
_cell.length_a   1.000
_cell.length_b   1.000
_cell.length_c   1.000
_cell.angle_alpha   90.00
_cell.angle_beta   90.00
_cell.angle_gamma   90.00
#
_symmetry.space_group_name_H-M   'P 1'
#
loop_
_entity.id
_entity.type
_entity.pdbx_description
1 polymer ?
#
loop_
_entity_poly.entity_id
_entity_poly.type
_entity_poly.pdbx_seq_one_letter_code
_entity_poly.pdbx_strand_id
1 'polypeptide(L)'
;MASTSPASHSIQTINASRTNFPSLTIINKPFLKNLHISLPKTISLRVESSSTAKYNDDVAVDEEMDKIRRLQNGSDVRGVALQGEKGRSVDLTPPAVEAIAESFGEWVIRGLEKAKGVNVSLGKDPRISGKTLSVAVFSGLSRAGCVVFDMGLATTPACFMSTILPTFEYDASIMMTASHLPYTRNGLKFFTKKGGLTSPEVEEICDAAARKYANRLAKVSTTLPTRPIKVDFMSTYAKHLRDIIKERVNHPSHYDTPLKGFQVLIPLHNY
;
A
#
# COMPACT_ATOMS: atom_id res chain seq x y z
N MET A 1 -19.89 48.05 -39.21
CA MET A 1 -21.02 47.13 -38.97
C MET A 1 -20.42 45.82 -38.48
N ALA A 2 -20.76 45.19 -37.36
CA ALA A 2 -21.78 45.42 -36.34
C ALA A 2 -21.24 44.91 -34.98
N SER A 3 -21.74 45.50 -33.90
CA SER A 3 -21.56 45.11 -32.50
C SER A 3 -22.31 43.83 -32.15
N THR A 4 -21.87 43.07 -31.14
CA THR A 4 -22.72 42.59 -30.02
C THR A 4 -21.91 41.82 -28.96
N SER A 5 -22.38 41.99 -27.71
CA SER A 5 -21.82 41.68 -26.39
C SER A 5 -21.70 40.20 -26.01
N PRO A 6 -20.99 39.85 -24.90
CA PRO A 6 -20.95 38.49 -24.36
C PRO A 6 -22.14 38.22 -23.43
N ALA A 7 -22.73 37.04 -23.52
CA ALA A 7 -23.79 36.58 -22.63
C ALA A 7 -23.20 35.98 -21.34
N SER A 8 -23.64 36.49 -20.20
CA SER A 8 -23.46 35.96 -18.86
C SER A 8 -24.52 34.89 -18.57
N HIS A 9 -24.11 33.76 -17.99
CA HIS A 9 -25.03 32.78 -17.45
C HIS A 9 -24.85 32.62 -15.94
N SER A 10 -25.97 32.86 -15.26
CA SER A 10 -26.19 32.88 -13.83
C SER A 10 -26.31 31.45 -13.28
N ILE A 11 -25.70 31.26 -12.11
CA ILE A 11 -25.82 30.06 -11.28
C ILE A 11 -27.21 30.07 -10.63
N GLN A 12 -28.05 29.08 -10.97
CA GLN A 12 -29.26 28.78 -10.21
C GLN A 12 -28.91 27.80 -9.07
N THR A 13 -29.14 28.27 -7.85
CA THR A 13 -29.06 27.53 -6.59
C THR A 13 -30.19 26.51 -6.52
N ILE A 14 -29.87 25.22 -6.48
CA ILE A 14 -30.86 24.16 -6.22
C ILE A 14 -30.96 23.94 -4.72
N ASN A 15 -32.13 24.23 -4.17
CA ASN A 15 -32.50 23.96 -2.78
C ASN A 15 -32.51 22.45 -2.49
N ALA A 16 -31.72 22.01 -1.50
CA ALA A 16 -31.81 20.68 -0.95
C ALA A 16 -33.04 20.56 -0.03
N SER A 17 -34.02 19.75 -0.43
CA SER A 17 -35.15 19.34 0.38
C SER A 17 -34.70 18.39 1.49
N ARG A 18 -35.04 18.74 2.72
CA ARG A 18 -34.86 17.92 3.93
C ARG A 18 -35.76 16.68 3.85
N THR A 19 -35.17 15.50 3.95
CA THR A 19 -35.90 14.27 4.29
C THR A 19 -35.61 13.89 5.74
N ASN A 20 -36.69 13.82 6.53
CA ASN A 20 -36.70 13.45 7.94
C ASN A 20 -36.38 11.95 8.12
N PHE A 21 -35.45 11.63 9.01
CA PHE A 21 -35.32 10.30 9.62
C PHE A 21 -35.83 10.33 11.07
N PRO A 22 -36.58 9.31 11.53
CA PRO A 22 -37.08 9.28 12.90
C PRO A 22 -35.96 8.92 13.90
N SER A 23 -35.96 9.64 15.02
CA SER A 23 -35.06 9.46 16.16
C SER A 23 -35.43 8.23 16.98
N LEU A 24 -34.45 7.36 17.24
CA LEU A 24 -34.55 6.28 18.22
C LEU A 24 -34.06 6.77 19.58
N THR A 25 -35.00 6.88 20.51
CA THR A 25 -34.78 7.19 21.92
C THR A 25 -34.22 5.95 22.63
N ILE A 26 -32.98 5.99 23.12
CA ILE A 26 -32.46 4.98 24.05
C ILE A 26 -32.51 5.54 25.47
N ILE A 27 -33.22 4.79 26.30
CA ILE A 27 -33.59 5.06 27.69
C ILE A 27 -32.36 4.93 28.59
N ASN A 28 -32.01 6.00 29.30
CA ASN A 28 -31.10 5.97 30.44
C ASN A 28 -31.80 5.33 31.65
N LYS A 29 -31.20 4.27 32.22
CA LYS A 29 -31.46 3.84 33.60
C LYS A 29 -30.12 3.61 34.32
N PRO A 30 -29.89 4.21 35.49
CA PRO A 30 -28.74 3.91 36.32
C PRO A 30 -29.07 2.77 37.29
N PHE A 31 -28.15 1.83 37.49
CA PHE A 31 -28.19 0.94 38.65
C PHE A 31 -26.78 0.79 39.24
N LEU A 32 -26.64 1.26 40.47
CA LEU A 32 -25.48 1.11 41.34
C LEU A 32 -25.45 -0.32 41.91
N LYS A 33 -24.25 -0.90 42.06
CA LYS A 33 -23.60 -1.17 43.37
C LYS A 33 -22.37 -2.08 43.24
N ASN A 34 -21.28 -1.58 43.83
CA ASN A 34 -20.29 -2.25 44.67
C ASN A 34 -19.89 -3.70 44.34
N LEU A 35 -18.66 -3.86 43.86
CA LEU A 35 -17.87 -5.07 44.09
C LEU A 35 -16.51 -4.68 44.70
N HIS A 36 -16.33 -4.94 45.99
CA HIS A 36 -15.04 -4.93 46.66
C HIS A 36 -14.30 -6.22 46.27
N ILE A 37 -13.16 -6.11 45.58
CA ILE A 37 -12.23 -7.22 45.38
C ILE A 37 -10.95 -6.88 46.16
N SER A 38 -10.68 -7.69 47.19
CA SER A 38 -9.45 -7.68 47.97
C SER A 38 -8.29 -8.26 47.15
N LEU A 39 -7.23 -7.47 46.94
CA LEU A 39 -5.97 -7.97 46.38
C LEU A 39 -5.19 -8.79 47.44
N PRO A 40 -4.66 -9.98 47.11
CA PRO A 40 -3.66 -10.62 47.94
C PRO A 40 -2.29 -9.94 47.77
N LYS A 41 -1.55 -9.83 48.88
CA LYS A 41 -0.16 -9.35 48.91
C LYS A 41 0.73 -10.24 48.03
N THR A 42 1.26 -9.68 46.94
CA THR A 42 2.28 -10.36 46.13
C THR A 42 3.65 -10.11 46.73
N ILE A 43 4.35 -11.20 46.97
CA ILE A 43 5.72 -11.32 47.48
C ILE A 43 6.69 -10.55 46.58
N SER A 44 7.52 -9.70 47.19
CA SER A 44 8.65 -9.04 46.53
C SER A 44 9.75 -10.07 46.28
N LEU A 45 9.89 -10.53 45.04
CA LEU A 45 11.07 -11.23 44.56
C LEU A 45 12.02 -10.19 43.95
N ARG A 46 13.09 -9.90 44.70
CA ARG A 46 14.20 -9.06 44.27
C ARG A 46 15.00 -9.84 43.22
N VAL A 47 14.81 -9.53 41.95
CA VAL A 47 15.71 -9.97 40.88
C VAL A 47 16.92 -9.05 40.91
N GLU A 48 18.07 -9.58 41.33
CA GLU A 48 19.35 -8.92 41.13
C GLU A 48 19.64 -8.86 39.64
N SER A 49 19.68 -7.65 39.08
CA SER A 49 20.17 -7.41 37.74
C SER A 49 21.69 -7.54 37.76
N SER A 50 22.21 -8.67 37.28
CA SER A 50 23.63 -8.78 36.94
C SER A 50 23.91 -7.90 35.73
N SER A 51 24.72 -6.87 35.92
CA SER A 51 25.29 -6.07 34.85
C SER A 51 26.21 -6.94 33.98
N THR A 52 25.74 -7.35 32.81
CA THR A 52 26.58 -8.01 31.79
C THR A 52 26.35 -7.38 30.42
N ALA A 53 27.41 -6.73 29.93
CA ALA A 53 27.76 -6.45 28.54
C ALA A 53 26.74 -5.72 27.64
N LYS A 54 26.79 -4.38 27.64
CA LYS A 54 26.15 -3.50 26.64
C LYS A 54 26.90 -3.34 25.31
N TYR A 55 27.95 -4.14 25.04
CA TYR A 55 28.87 -3.87 23.93
C TYR A 55 28.66 -4.70 22.65
N ASN A 56 27.72 -5.65 22.62
CA ASN A 56 27.46 -6.49 21.44
C ASN A 56 26.04 -6.39 20.85
N ASP A 57 25.04 -5.96 21.62
CA ASP A 57 23.63 -5.95 21.16
C ASP A 57 23.36 -4.78 20.20
N ASP A 58 23.91 -3.60 20.49
CA ASP A 58 23.69 -2.39 19.66
C ASP A 58 24.33 -2.52 18.26
N VAL A 59 25.51 -3.14 18.16
CA VAL A 59 26.22 -3.36 16.88
C VAL A 59 25.46 -4.36 16.00
N ALA A 60 24.93 -5.44 16.58
CA ALA A 60 24.15 -6.43 15.85
C ALA A 60 22.81 -5.84 15.35
N VAL A 61 22.17 -4.97 16.15
CA VAL A 61 20.94 -4.27 15.75
C VAL A 61 21.21 -3.33 14.58
N ASP A 62 22.31 -2.58 14.60
CA ASP A 62 22.70 -1.69 13.52
C ASP A 62 22.96 -2.45 12.20
N GLU A 63 23.64 -3.60 12.26
CA GLU A 63 23.85 -4.47 11.08
C GLU A 63 22.53 -4.98 10.48
N GLU A 64 21.56 -5.38 11.32
CA GLU A 64 20.24 -5.81 10.84
C GLU A 64 19.42 -4.67 10.25
N MET A 65 19.52 -3.47 10.84
CA MET A 65 18.86 -2.27 10.33
C MET A 65 19.40 -1.88 8.95
N ASP A 66 20.71 -1.99 8.75
CA ASP A 66 21.36 -1.67 7.48
C ASP A 66 20.92 -2.58 6.33
N LYS A 67 20.52 -3.83 6.61
CA LYS A 67 19.97 -4.72 5.57
C LYS A 67 18.73 -4.13 4.91
N ILE A 68 17.85 -3.50 5.69
CA ILE A 68 16.63 -2.87 5.17
C ILE A 68 16.96 -1.58 4.41
N ARG A 69 17.84 -0.74 4.97
CA ARG A 69 18.25 0.52 4.32
C ARG A 69 18.86 0.28 2.95
N ARG A 70 19.69 -0.76 2.80
CA ARG A 70 20.31 -1.14 1.52
C ARG A 70 19.32 -1.60 0.44
N LEU A 71 18.08 -1.92 0.80
CA LEU A 71 17.03 -2.25 -0.18
C LEU A 71 16.48 -1.02 -0.89
N GLN A 72 16.71 0.19 -0.36
CA GLN A 72 16.33 1.41 -1.06
C GLN A 72 17.12 1.55 -2.37
N ASN A 73 16.42 1.86 -3.45
CA ASN A 73 16.98 2.14 -4.76
C ASN A 73 16.27 3.36 -5.36
N GLY A 74 16.79 4.55 -5.03
CA GLY A 74 16.15 5.82 -5.35
C GLY A 74 14.77 5.92 -4.71
N SER A 75 13.75 6.12 -5.54
CA SER A 75 12.33 6.17 -5.14
C SER A 75 11.62 4.81 -5.10
N ASP A 76 12.36 3.71 -5.20
CA ASP A 76 11.82 2.35 -5.10
C ASP A 76 12.54 1.55 -4.01
N VAL A 77 12.02 0.36 -3.72
CA VAL A 77 12.71 -0.72 -3.01
C VAL A 77 13.06 -1.82 -4.00
N ARG A 78 14.30 -2.33 -3.99
CA ARG A 78 14.75 -3.43 -4.85
C ARG A 78 15.67 -4.38 -4.09
N GLY A 79 15.55 -5.67 -4.36
CA GLY A 79 16.47 -6.68 -3.82
C GLY A 79 16.37 -8.03 -4.52
N VAL A 80 17.22 -8.96 -4.11
CA VAL A 80 17.16 -10.39 -4.43
C VAL A 80 16.04 -11.03 -3.62
N ALA A 81 15.03 -11.53 -4.32
CA ALA A 81 13.89 -12.24 -3.73
C ALA A 81 13.99 -13.76 -3.84
N LEU A 82 14.84 -14.28 -4.73
CA LEU A 82 15.04 -15.71 -4.97
C LEU A 82 16.54 -16.03 -5.07
N GLN A 83 16.90 -17.23 -4.64
CA GLN A 83 18.24 -17.77 -4.85
C GLN A 83 18.55 -17.93 -6.35
N GLY A 84 19.83 -17.89 -6.71
CA GLY A 84 20.29 -18.20 -8.07
C GLY A 84 21.14 -17.12 -8.74
N GLU A 85 21.33 -15.96 -8.11
CA GLU A 85 22.26 -14.94 -8.59
C GLU A 85 23.65 -15.15 -7.95
N LYS A 86 24.69 -15.30 -8.78
CA LYS A 86 26.05 -15.57 -8.28
C LYS A 86 26.54 -14.41 -7.40
N GLY A 87 27.00 -14.73 -6.19
CA GLY A 87 27.58 -13.76 -5.26
C GLY A 87 26.57 -12.83 -4.58
N ARG A 88 25.26 -13.11 -4.67
CA ARG A 88 24.24 -12.34 -3.94
C ARG A 88 23.30 -13.27 -3.18
N SER A 89 23.12 -12.98 -1.89
CA SER A 89 22.14 -13.63 -1.03
C SER A 89 20.75 -12.99 -1.21
N VAL A 90 19.71 -13.73 -0.79
CA VAL A 90 18.35 -13.20 -0.71
C VAL A 90 18.29 -12.16 0.40
N ASP A 91 17.95 -10.92 0.04
CA ASP A 91 17.85 -9.76 0.95
C ASP A 91 16.42 -9.19 0.98
N LEU A 92 15.65 -9.31 -0.10
CA LEU A 92 14.23 -8.96 -0.16
C LEU A 92 13.37 -10.12 0.35
N THR A 93 13.48 -10.37 1.65
CA THR A 93 12.79 -11.45 2.35
C THR A 93 11.34 -11.07 2.72
N PRO A 94 10.46 -12.05 3.01
CA PRO A 94 9.11 -11.75 3.50
C PRO A 94 9.10 -10.86 4.76
N PRO A 95 9.94 -11.08 5.80
CA PRO A 95 9.96 -10.18 6.97
C PRO A 95 10.43 -8.76 6.63
N ALA A 96 11.37 -8.60 5.69
CA ALA A 96 11.79 -7.28 5.21
C ALA A 96 10.65 -6.55 4.49
N VAL A 97 9.97 -7.23 3.55
CA VAL A 97 8.82 -6.69 2.82
C VAL A 97 7.66 -6.35 3.75
N GLU A 98 7.40 -7.18 4.76
CA GLU A 98 6.37 -6.92 5.77
C GLU A 98 6.67 -5.64 6.56
N ALA A 99 7.92 -5.47 7.03
CA ALA A 99 8.33 -4.27 7.75
C ALA A 99 8.24 -3.00 6.89
N ILE A 100 8.65 -3.08 5.61
CA ILE A 100 8.56 -1.97 4.66
C ILE A 100 7.11 -1.61 4.37
N ALA A 101 6.25 -2.60 4.11
CA ALA A 101 4.83 -2.37 3.82
C ALA A 101 4.09 -1.76 5.03
N GLU A 102 4.41 -2.19 6.25
CA GLU A 102 3.86 -1.59 7.47
C GLU A 102 4.30 -0.13 7.65
N SER A 103 5.60 0.15 7.49
CA SER A 103 6.12 1.53 7.55
C SER A 103 5.50 2.43 6.48
N PHE A 104 5.28 1.91 5.27
CA PHE A 104 4.57 2.64 4.22
C PHE A 104 3.11 2.92 4.62
N GLY A 105 2.38 1.92 5.13
CA GLY A 105 1.02 2.11 5.62
C GLY A 105 0.93 3.19 6.70
N GLU A 106 1.83 3.15 7.69
CA GLU A 106 1.94 4.18 8.73
C GLU A 106 2.28 5.56 8.15
N TRP A 107 3.18 5.63 7.16
CA TRP A 107 3.55 6.88 6.49
C TRP A 107 2.34 7.51 5.79
N VAL A 108 1.53 6.71 5.07
CA VAL A 108 0.30 7.20 4.43
C VAL A 108 -0.73 7.66 5.47
N ILE A 109 -0.92 6.89 6.54
CA ILE A 109 -1.84 7.22 7.65
C ILE A 109 -1.47 8.58 8.27
N ARG A 110 -0.18 8.79 8.58
CA ARG A 110 0.32 10.09 9.09
C ARG A 110 0.08 11.21 8.09
N GLY A 111 0.44 11.01 6.82
CA GLY A 111 0.32 12.02 5.77
C GLY A 111 -1.12 12.42 5.43
N LEU A 112 -2.10 11.58 5.77
CA LEU A 112 -3.54 11.85 5.60
C LEU A 112 -4.24 12.28 6.90
N GLU A 113 -3.52 12.36 8.02
CA GLU A 113 -4.08 12.67 9.35
C GLU A 113 -5.27 11.77 9.74
N LYS A 114 -5.28 10.52 9.25
CA LYS A 114 -6.31 9.52 9.54
C LYS A 114 -5.87 8.66 10.73
N ALA A 115 -6.80 8.22 11.58
CA ALA A 115 -6.47 7.31 12.70
C ALA A 115 -6.33 5.84 12.27
N LYS A 116 -7.10 5.40 11.25
CA LYS A 116 -7.08 4.06 10.64
C LYS A 116 -7.97 4.06 9.39
N GLY A 117 -7.95 2.97 8.62
CA GLY A 117 -8.90 2.78 7.51
C GLY A 117 -8.47 3.46 6.21
N VAL A 118 -7.16 3.65 6.02
CA VAL A 118 -6.58 4.03 4.73
C VAL A 118 -6.69 2.85 3.78
N ASN A 119 -7.22 3.09 2.58
CA ASN A 119 -7.36 2.07 1.56
C ASN A 119 -6.08 1.99 0.72
N VAL A 120 -5.39 0.84 0.76
CA VAL A 120 -4.15 0.63 0.02
C VAL A 120 -4.28 -0.58 -0.90
N SER A 121 -3.99 -0.38 -2.19
CA SER A 121 -3.99 -1.48 -3.16
C SER A 121 -2.60 -2.04 -3.43
N LEU A 122 -2.54 -3.33 -3.78
CA LEU A 122 -1.36 -4.00 -4.30
C LEU A 122 -1.65 -4.54 -5.69
N GLY A 123 -0.77 -4.23 -6.64
CA GLY A 123 -0.65 -4.94 -7.91
C GLY A 123 0.74 -5.55 -8.05
N LYS A 124 0.88 -6.58 -8.88
CA LYS A 124 2.17 -7.23 -9.13
C LYS A 124 2.37 -7.63 -10.58
N ASP A 125 3.63 -7.75 -10.97
CA ASP A 125 4.01 -8.42 -12.23
C ASP A 125 3.99 -9.97 -12.05
N PRO A 126 4.27 -10.78 -13.10
CA PRO A 126 4.15 -12.23 -13.04
C PRO A 126 5.36 -12.94 -12.39
N ARG A 127 6.28 -12.23 -11.73
CA ARG A 127 7.46 -12.83 -11.08
C ARG A 127 7.08 -13.89 -10.05
N ILE A 128 7.85 -14.99 -10.04
CA ILE A 128 7.62 -16.17 -9.18
C ILE A 128 7.59 -15.80 -7.68
N SER A 129 8.48 -14.89 -7.26
CA SER A 129 8.55 -14.40 -5.87
C SER A 129 7.31 -13.59 -5.46
N GLY A 130 6.54 -13.09 -6.42
CA GLY A 130 5.41 -12.19 -6.18
C GLY A 130 4.33 -12.80 -5.29
N LYS A 131 4.06 -14.11 -5.41
CA LYS A 131 3.03 -14.79 -4.59
C LYS A 131 3.38 -14.72 -3.09
N THR A 132 4.61 -15.08 -2.73
CA THR A 132 5.06 -15.10 -1.34
C THR A 132 5.19 -13.69 -0.78
N LEU A 133 5.80 -12.77 -1.55
CA LEU A 133 5.99 -11.40 -1.09
C LEU A 133 4.67 -10.63 -0.96
N SER A 134 3.64 -10.95 -1.74
CA SER A 134 2.32 -10.31 -1.61
C SER A 134 1.71 -10.57 -0.22
N VAL A 135 1.87 -11.78 0.32
CA VAL A 135 1.40 -12.11 1.68
C VAL A 135 2.08 -11.23 2.72
N ALA A 136 3.39 -10.99 2.59
CA ALA A 136 4.13 -10.10 3.46
C ALA A 136 3.64 -8.65 3.37
N VAL A 137 3.37 -8.15 2.14
CA VAL A 137 2.78 -6.81 1.95
C VAL A 137 1.42 -6.71 2.63
N PHE A 138 0.55 -7.71 2.45
CA PHE A 138 -0.78 -7.73 3.08
C PHE A 138 -0.69 -7.75 4.59
N SER A 139 0.23 -8.54 5.17
CA SER A 139 0.47 -8.56 6.61
C SER A 139 0.91 -7.18 7.10
N GLY A 140 1.94 -6.59 6.48
CA GLY A 140 2.50 -5.30 6.88
C GLY A 140 1.48 -4.17 6.82
N LEU A 141 0.74 -4.04 5.71
CA LEU A 141 -0.31 -3.03 5.58
C LEU A 141 -1.45 -3.22 6.60
N SER A 142 -1.84 -4.46 6.86
CA SER A 142 -2.88 -4.72 7.87
C SER A 142 -2.39 -4.40 9.29
N ARG A 143 -1.12 -4.66 9.59
CA ARG A 143 -0.49 -4.27 10.86
C ARG A 143 -0.48 -2.76 11.08
N ALA A 144 -0.29 -1.99 10.00
CA ALA A 144 -0.41 -0.54 10.03
C ALA A 144 -1.85 -0.04 10.25
N GLY A 145 -2.86 -0.91 10.11
CA GLY A 145 -4.28 -0.53 10.21
C GLY A 145 -4.90 -0.07 8.88
N CYS A 146 -4.28 -0.42 7.76
CA CYS A 146 -4.83 -0.18 6.42
C CYS A 146 -5.89 -1.25 6.04
N VAL A 147 -6.82 -0.86 5.16
CA VAL A 147 -7.66 -1.79 4.42
C VAL A 147 -6.97 -2.12 3.11
N VAL A 148 -6.76 -3.41 2.84
CA VAL A 148 -5.86 -3.85 1.77
C VAL A 148 -6.62 -4.48 0.61
N PHE A 149 -6.33 -4.02 -0.60
CA PHE A 149 -6.97 -4.46 -1.83
C PHE A 149 -5.98 -5.17 -2.75
N ASP A 150 -6.29 -6.39 -3.18
CA ASP A 150 -5.49 -7.20 -4.10
C ASP A 150 -6.03 -7.07 -5.52
N MET A 151 -5.28 -6.40 -6.39
CA MET A 151 -5.59 -6.23 -7.81
C MET A 151 -5.07 -7.39 -8.67
N GLY A 152 -4.29 -8.31 -8.10
CA GLY A 152 -3.64 -9.39 -8.84
C GLY A 152 -2.57 -8.88 -9.79
N LEU A 153 -2.58 -9.39 -11.03
CA LEU A 153 -1.65 -8.95 -12.07
C LEU A 153 -2.01 -7.54 -12.52
N ALA A 154 -1.05 -6.63 -12.41
CA ALA A 154 -1.21 -5.24 -12.79
C ALA A 154 0.11 -4.70 -13.36
N THR A 155 0.01 -3.59 -14.08
CA THR A 155 1.18 -2.86 -14.55
C THR A 155 1.47 -1.68 -13.61
N THR A 156 2.68 -1.12 -13.70
CA THR A 156 3.04 0.11 -12.98
C THR A 156 2.04 1.25 -13.21
N PRO A 157 1.65 1.61 -14.46
CA PRO A 157 0.65 2.65 -14.67
C PRO A 157 -0.74 2.25 -14.15
N ALA A 158 -1.12 0.98 -14.19
CA ALA A 158 -2.38 0.52 -13.58
C ALA A 158 -2.39 0.78 -12.08
N CYS A 159 -1.28 0.48 -11.37
CA CYS A 159 -1.19 0.74 -9.93
C CYS A 159 -1.25 2.22 -9.60
N PHE A 160 -0.62 3.09 -10.38
CA PHE A 160 -0.81 4.54 -10.20
C PHE A 160 -2.27 4.94 -10.45
N MET A 161 -2.87 4.49 -11.55
CA MET A 161 -4.26 4.83 -11.88
C MET A 161 -5.28 4.32 -10.86
N SER A 162 -4.93 3.32 -10.07
CA SER A 162 -5.79 2.84 -8.96
C SER A 162 -5.99 3.88 -7.86
N THR A 163 -5.10 4.88 -7.74
CA THR A 163 -5.27 6.00 -6.80
C THR A 163 -6.11 7.15 -7.37
N ILE A 164 -6.34 7.15 -8.70
CA ILE A 164 -6.95 8.27 -9.44
C ILE A 164 -8.33 7.92 -9.99
N LEU A 165 -8.59 6.67 -10.37
CA LEU A 165 -9.85 6.30 -11.02
C LEU A 165 -11.04 6.35 -10.05
N PRO A 166 -12.13 7.09 -10.36
CA PRO A 166 -13.27 7.33 -9.46
C PRO A 166 -13.93 6.10 -8.82
N THR A 167 -13.89 4.94 -9.50
CA THR A 167 -14.48 3.69 -8.99
C THR A 167 -13.71 3.11 -7.79
N PHE A 168 -12.44 3.46 -7.62
CA PHE A 168 -11.57 2.90 -6.60
C PHE A 168 -10.93 3.97 -5.72
N GLU A 169 -10.26 4.95 -6.34
CA GLU A 169 -9.61 6.09 -5.69
C GLU A 169 -8.86 5.75 -4.39
N TYR A 170 -8.07 4.68 -4.42
CA TYR A 170 -7.31 4.25 -3.24
C TYR A 170 -6.41 5.39 -2.74
N ASP A 171 -6.25 5.45 -1.42
CA ASP A 171 -5.42 6.48 -0.78
C ASP A 171 -3.95 6.33 -1.22
N ALA A 172 -3.50 5.08 -1.39
CA ALA A 172 -2.18 4.73 -1.87
C ALA A 172 -2.15 3.38 -2.59
N SER A 173 -1.07 3.11 -3.34
CA SER A 173 -0.89 1.87 -4.07
C SER A 173 0.56 1.41 -4.05
N ILE A 174 0.76 0.09 -4.02
CA ILE A 174 2.06 -0.56 -4.17
C ILE A 174 2.05 -1.34 -5.49
N MET A 175 3.08 -1.14 -6.31
CA MET A 175 3.41 -2.03 -7.43
C MET A 175 4.58 -2.91 -7.04
N MET A 176 4.37 -4.23 -7.01
CA MET A 176 5.43 -5.21 -6.79
C MET A 176 6.07 -5.62 -8.12
N THR A 177 7.31 -5.19 -8.32
CA THR A 177 8.07 -5.48 -9.54
C THR A 177 9.56 -5.22 -9.32
N ALA A 178 10.42 -5.91 -10.08
CA ALA A 178 11.81 -5.49 -10.33
C ALA A 178 12.03 -4.88 -11.74
N SER A 179 10.95 -4.52 -12.45
CA SER A 179 10.96 -3.99 -13.82
C SER A 179 11.73 -4.92 -14.77
N HIS A 180 12.85 -4.46 -15.33
CA HIS A 180 13.69 -5.20 -16.28
C HIS A 180 14.79 -6.04 -15.62
N LEU A 181 14.91 -6.02 -14.29
CA LEU A 181 15.95 -6.78 -13.59
C LEU A 181 15.69 -8.30 -13.69
N PRO A 182 16.71 -9.15 -13.50
CA PRO A 182 16.58 -10.61 -13.58
C PRO A 182 15.43 -11.17 -12.75
N TYR A 183 14.91 -12.35 -13.12
CA TYR A 183 13.75 -12.97 -12.45
C TYR A 183 13.96 -13.24 -10.94
N THR A 184 15.22 -13.34 -10.49
CA THR A 184 15.56 -13.49 -9.08
C THR A 184 15.35 -12.21 -8.27
N ARG A 185 15.20 -11.06 -8.93
CA ARG A 185 14.93 -9.76 -8.30
C ARG A 185 13.46 -9.51 -8.13
N ASN A 186 13.12 -8.76 -7.09
CA ASN A 186 11.81 -8.12 -6.98
C ASN A 186 11.96 -6.75 -6.28
N GLY A 187 10.86 -6.07 -6.04
CA GLY A 187 10.86 -4.75 -5.43
C GLY A 187 9.47 -4.19 -5.25
N LEU A 188 9.40 -3.01 -4.64
CA LEU A 188 8.18 -2.27 -4.36
C LEU A 188 8.32 -0.84 -4.91
N LYS A 189 7.32 -0.39 -5.65
CA LYS A 189 7.13 1.02 -6.02
C LYS A 189 5.89 1.53 -5.30
N PHE A 190 5.94 2.77 -4.84
CA PHE A 190 4.88 3.36 -4.03
C PHE A 190 4.22 4.53 -4.76
N PHE A 191 2.90 4.62 -4.67
CA PHE A 191 2.09 5.67 -5.27
C PHE A 191 1.09 6.23 -4.27
N THR A 192 0.82 7.53 -4.39
CA THR A 192 -0.32 8.21 -3.78
C THR A 192 -1.10 8.93 -4.87
N LYS A 193 -2.16 9.66 -4.50
CA LYS A 193 -2.87 10.56 -5.42
C LYS A 193 -1.97 11.67 -6.00
N LYS A 194 -0.84 11.97 -5.36
CA LYS A 194 0.11 13.00 -5.81
C LYS A 194 1.12 12.47 -6.85
N GLY A 195 1.20 11.16 -7.06
CA GLY A 195 2.19 10.54 -7.93
C GLY A 195 2.96 9.42 -7.25
N GLY A 196 4.08 9.02 -7.87
CA GLY A 196 5.06 8.14 -7.24
C GLY A 196 5.81 8.86 -6.12
N LEU A 197 6.21 8.12 -5.09
CA LEU A 197 7.04 8.68 -4.01
C LEU A 197 8.41 9.12 -4.55
N THR A 198 9.04 10.03 -3.81
CA THR A 198 10.39 10.53 -4.01
C THR A 198 11.41 9.70 -3.22
N SER A 199 12.70 9.85 -3.54
CA SER A 199 13.76 9.15 -2.81
C SER A 199 13.75 9.45 -1.30
N PRO A 200 13.62 10.72 -0.84
CA PRO A 200 13.58 11.00 0.59
C PRO A 200 12.36 10.39 1.32
N GLU A 201 11.19 10.33 0.65
CA GLU A 201 10.00 9.69 1.24
C GLU A 201 10.21 8.18 1.40
N VAL A 202 10.85 7.52 0.43
CA VAL A 202 11.17 6.09 0.54
C VAL A 202 12.27 5.83 1.57
N GLU A 203 13.24 6.74 1.72
CA GLU A 203 14.25 6.68 2.77
C GLU A 203 13.61 6.68 4.16
N GLU A 204 12.68 7.61 4.42
CA GLU A 204 11.92 7.68 5.66
C GLU A 204 11.19 6.36 5.97
N ILE A 205 10.57 5.76 4.95
CA ILE A 205 9.87 4.47 5.06
C ILE A 205 10.87 3.35 5.40
N CYS A 206 12.00 3.28 4.71
CA CYS A 206 13.03 2.27 4.92
C CYS A 206 13.68 2.39 6.30
N ASP A 207 13.93 3.60 6.80
CA ASP A 207 14.46 3.83 8.15
C ASP A 207 13.48 3.41 9.25
N ALA A 208 12.19 3.72 9.08
CA ALA A 208 11.15 3.22 9.98
C ALA A 208 11.06 1.68 9.93
N ALA A 209 11.18 1.09 8.74
CA ALA A 209 11.13 -0.36 8.53
C ALA A 209 12.35 -1.08 9.14
N ALA A 210 13.54 -0.50 9.05
CA ALA A 210 14.77 -1.03 9.62
C ALA A 210 14.62 -1.29 11.13
N ARG A 211 14.09 -0.30 11.87
CA ARG A 211 13.81 -0.42 13.31
C ARG A 211 12.79 -1.52 13.60
N LYS A 212 11.73 -1.62 12.81
CA LYS A 212 10.70 -2.68 12.97
C LYS A 212 11.29 -4.07 12.70
N TYR A 213 12.12 -4.19 11.67
CA TYR A 213 12.75 -5.44 11.27
C TYR A 213 13.71 -5.96 12.35
N ALA A 214 14.63 -5.12 12.83
CA ALA A 214 15.57 -5.51 13.90
C ALA A 214 14.83 -5.92 15.19
N ASN A 215 13.82 -5.15 15.60
CA ASN A 215 12.99 -5.47 16.78
C ASN A 215 12.24 -6.80 16.66
N ARG A 216 11.93 -7.25 15.44
CA ARG A 216 11.26 -8.53 15.18
C ARG A 216 12.21 -9.70 15.12
N LEU A 217 13.45 -9.52 14.72
CA LEU A 217 14.42 -10.62 14.82
C LEU A 217 14.71 -10.97 16.29
N ALA A 218 14.64 -9.97 17.17
CA ALA A 218 14.77 -10.18 18.62
C ALA A 218 13.53 -10.81 19.28
N LYS A 219 12.40 -10.98 18.58
CA LYS A 219 11.14 -11.48 19.14
C LYS A 219 10.54 -12.56 18.24
N VAL A 220 9.89 -13.60 18.79
CA VAL A 220 9.17 -14.58 17.96
C VAL A 220 7.91 -13.93 17.39
N SER A 221 8.03 -13.18 16.30
CA SER A 221 6.91 -12.54 15.62
C SER A 221 6.32 -13.47 14.57
N THR A 222 5.06 -13.85 14.73
CA THR A 222 4.31 -14.60 13.71
C THR A 222 3.66 -13.63 12.72
N THR A 223 3.76 -13.94 11.43
CA THR A 223 3.07 -13.19 10.36
C THR A 223 1.56 -13.22 10.64
N LEU A 224 0.88 -12.07 10.48
CA LEU A 224 -0.56 -12.01 10.67
C LEU A 224 -1.27 -12.65 9.46
N PRO A 225 -2.18 -13.62 9.67
CA PRO A 225 -2.99 -14.14 8.57
C PRO A 225 -4.01 -13.07 8.19
N THR A 226 -3.76 -12.35 7.11
CA THR A 226 -4.63 -11.28 6.62
C THR A 226 -5.21 -11.68 5.28
N ARG A 227 -6.51 -11.40 5.10
CA ARG A 227 -7.22 -11.69 3.86
C ARG A 227 -7.50 -10.35 3.16
N PRO A 228 -6.78 -10.02 2.07
CA PRO A 228 -7.06 -8.80 1.33
C PRO A 228 -8.41 -8.90 0.62
N ILE A 229 -8.97 -7.74 0.28
CA ILE A 229 -10.16 -7.64 -0.57
C ILE A 229 -9.71 -7.77 -2.02
N LYS A 230 -10.10 -8.85 -2.69
CA LYS A 230 -9.80 -9.02 -4.13
C LYS A 230 -10.72 -8.15 -4.97
N VAL A 231 -10.16 -7.50 -5.98
CA VAL A 231 -10.90 -6.58 -6.85
C VAL A 231 -10.58 -6.80 -8.33
N ASP A 232 -11.54 -6.53 -9.20
CA ASP A 232 -11.33 -6.48 -10.65
C ASP A 232 -11.03 -5.05 -11.11
N PHE A 233 -9.84 -4.57 -10.72
CA PHE A 233 -9.37 -3.25 -11.14
C PHE A 233 -9.04 -3.23 -12.64
N MET A 234 -8.50 -4.33 -13.18
CA MET A 234 -7.99 -4.38 -14.55
C MET A 234 -9.09 -4.23 -15.60
N SER A 235 -10.30 -4.76 -15.37
CA SER A 235 -11.43 -4.50 -16.27
C SER A 235 -11.80 -3.02 -16.33
N THR A 236 -11.77 -2.33 -15.19
CA THR A 236 -12.06 -0.89 -15.11
C THR A 236 -10.97 -0.08 -15.80
N TYR A 237 -9.70 -0.43 -15.57
CA TYR A 237 -8.57 0.25 -16.22
C TYR A 237 -8.56 0.02 -17.73
N ALA A 238 -8.82 -1.20 -18.20
CA ALA A 238 -8.93 -1.51 -19.64
C ALA A 238 -10.09 -0.74 -20.29
N LYS A 239 -11.24 -0.63 -19.61
CA LYS A 239 -12.35 0.22 -20.07
C LYS A 239 -11.92 1.67 -20.18
N HIS A 240 -11.25 2.23 -19.16
CA HIS A 240 -10.77 3.60 -19.17
C HIS A 240 -9.83 3.88 -20.36
N LEU A 241 -8.86 3.00 -20.62
CA LEU A 241 -7.97 3.13 -21.77
C LEU A 241 -8.72 3.07 -23.10
N ARG A 242 -9.69 2.16 -23.23
CA ARG A 242 -10.54 2.06 -24.42
C ARG A 242 -11.35 3.34 -24.64
N ASP A 243 -11.93 3.89 -23.58
CA ASP A 243 -12.73 5.12 -23.65
C ASP A 243 -11.85 6.30 -24.11
N ILE A 244 -10.63 6.43 -23.57
CA ILE A 244 -9.63 7.41 -24.06
C ILE A 244 -9.34 7.21 -25.56
N ILE A 245 -9.10 5.98 -26.01
CA ILE A 245 -8.79 5.71 -27.43
C ILE A 245 -9.98 6.11 -28.32
N LYS A 246 -11.21 5.77 -27.94
CA LYS A 246 -12.41 6.14 -28.68
C LYS A 246 -12.58 7.65 -28.79
N GLU A 247 -12.44 8.36 -27.66
CA GLU A 247 -12.56 9.82 -27.60
C GLU A 247 -11.46 10.53 -28.38
N ARG A 248 -10.21 10.06 -28.30
CA ARG A 248 -9.07 10.71 -28.96
C ARG A 248 -9.00 10.41 -30.46
N VAL A 249 -9.37 9.20 -30.88
CA VAL A 249 -9.45 8.87 -32.31
C VAL A 249 -10.70 9.50 -32.93
N ASN A 250 -11.83 9.48 -32.21
CA ASN A 250 -13.10 10.07 -32.63
C ASN A 250 -13.50 9.70 -34.07
N HIS A 251 -13.41 8.41 -34.41
CA HIS A 251 -13.62 7.96 -35.79
C HIS A 251 -15.08 8.21 -36.23
N PRO A 252 -15.34 8.90 -37.36
CA PRO A 252 -16.66 9.39 -37.73
C PRO A 252 -17.72 8.28 -37.87
N SER A 253 -17.33 7.13 -38.42
CA SER A 253 -18.27 6.01 -38.70
C SER A 253 -18.05 4.77 -37.83
N HIS A 254 -16.99 4.74 -37.01
CA HIS A 254 -16.54 3.54 -36.28
C HIS A 254 -16.06 3.91 -34.87
N TYR A 255 -16.80 4.77 -34.19
CA TYR A 255 -16.45 5.30 -32.87
C TYR A 255 -16.15 4.21 -31.83
N ASP A 256 -16.94 3.13 -31.79
CA ASP A 256 -16.73 2.02 -30.85
C ASP A 256 -15.63 1.03 -31.25
N THR A 257 -15.23 1.04 -32.52
CA THR A 257 -14.19 0.16 -33.07
C THR A 257 -13.18 0.95 -33.92
N PRO A 258 -12.48 1.94 -33.34
CA PRO A 258 -11.62 2.86 -34.10
C PRO A 258 -10.42 2.17 -34.75
N LEU A 259 -10.06 0.97 -34.28
CA LEU A 259 -8.94 0.17 -34.78
C LEU A 259 -9.41 -0.99 -35.68
N LYS A 260 -10.65 -0.98 -36.15
CA LYS A 260 -11.17 -2.03 -37.05
C LYS A 260 -10.30 -2.12 -38.31
N GLY A 261 -9.83 -3.32 -38.63
CA GLY A 261 -8.97 -3.58 -39.80
C GLY A 261 -7.46 -3.52 -39.54
N PHE A 262 -7.03 -3.06 -38.37
CA PHE A 262 -5.62 -3.11 -37.98
C PHE A 262 -5.23 -4.51 -37.52
N GLN A 263 -4.03 -4.94 -37.90
CA GLN A 263 -3.38 -6.13 -37.35
C GLN A 263 -2.35 -5.68 -36.30
N VAL A 264 -2.56 -6.07 -35.04
CA VAL A 264 -1.70 -5.64 -33.92
C VAL A 264 -0.93 -6.84 -33.40
N LEU A 265 0.40 -6.73 -33.39
CA LEU A 265 1.30 -7.70 -32.77
C LEU A 265 1.74 -7.15 -31.41
N ILE A 266 1.53 -7.93 -30.35
CA ILE A 266 1.94 -7.59 -28.99
C ILE A 266 2.98 -8.62 -28.54
N PRO A 267 4.29 -8.33 -28.65
CA PRO A 267 5.30 -9.20 -28.09
C PRO A 267 5.23 -9.12 -26.56
N LEU A 268 4.90 -10.22 -25.92
CA LEU A 268 5.06 -10.37 -24.49
C LEU A 268 6.50 -10.81 -24.25
N HIS A 269 7.36 -9.89 -23.82
CA HIS A 269 8.64 -10.30 -23.24
C HIS A 269 8.34 -11.15 -22.00
N ASN A 270 9.01 -12.29 -21.84
CA ASN A 270 8.82 -13.17 -20.69
C ASN A 270 9.17 -12.40 -19.40
N TYR A 271 8.15 -11.85 -18.72
CA TYR A 271 8.23 -11.15 -17.43
C TYR A 271 8.15 -12.13 -16.27
#